data_AF-A0A814C8T0-F1
#
_entry.id   AF-A0A814C8T0-F1
#
_cell.length_a   1.000
_cell.length_b   1.000
_cell.length_c   1.000
_cell.angle_alpha   90.00
_cell.angle_beta   90.00
_cell.angle_gamma   90.00
#
_symmetry.space_group_name_H-M   'P 1'
#
loop_
_entity.id
_entity.type
_entity.pdbx_description
1 polymer ?
#
loop_
_entity_poly.entity_id
_entity_poly.type
_entity_poly.pdbx_seq_one_letter_code
_entity_poly.pdbx_strand_id
1 'polypeptide(L)'
;AHIDTLVERSNILPLLERCAQDSMAEVRQSSFALLGDLTKACFRHVHKHLNIFLPLLTQNLDPHHVSVCNNAIWAIGEISIHIGSEIQPFVSIILESLISIINRNNTPKTLLENTAITIGRLGLVCPNDVSSQLQRFIRPWCIALRNIRDNDEKDSAFRGICNMIILNPLAVTNEFIYVCDAIASWEKPPIELHAKFRDILQTFKQEFGNEQWKQLTDRFPLSLKQRLQIHYGV
;
A
#
# COMPACT_ATOMS: atom_id res chain seq x y z
N ALA A 1 -2.87 22.33 -14.11
CA ALA A 1 -3.63 23.56 -14.47
C ALA A 1 -4.41 23.43 -15.79
N HIS A 2 -3.87 22.84 -16.87
CA HIS A 2 -4.59 22.78 -18.17
C HIS A 2 -5.65 21.66 -18.28
N ILE A 3 -5.35 20.46 -17.76
CA ILE A 3 -6.28 19.31 -17.83
C ILE A 3 -7.57 19.55 -17.05
N ASP A 4 -7.49 20.34 -15.98
CA ASP A 4 -8.57 20.54 -15.04
C ASP A 4 -9.79 21.21 -15.70
N THR A 5 -9.56 22.29 -16.45
CA THR A 5 -10.61 22.97 -17.23
C THR A 5 -11.19 22.11 -18.35
N LEU A 6 -10.41 21.14 -18.87
CA LEU A 6 -10.88 20.22 -19.91
C LEU A 6 -11.81 19.18 -19.31
N VAL A 7 -11.45 18.62 -18.14
CA VAL A 7 -12.29 17.66 -17.42
C VAL A 7 -13.61 18.30 -17.01
N GLU A 8 -13.55 19.51 -16.42
CA GLU A 8 -14.74 20.27 -15.99
C GLU A 8 -15.74 20.53 -17.13
N ARG A 9 -15.24 20.78 -18.34
CA ARG A 9 -16.08 21.08 -19.52
C ARG A 9 -16.48 19.84 -20.32
N SER A 10 -16.12 18.65 -19.85
CA SER A 10 -16.37 17.37 -20.53
C SER A 10 -17.36 16.51 -19.75
N ASN A 11 -17.85 15.45 -20.39
CA ASN A 11 -18.64 14.39 -19.75
C ASN A 11 -17.78 13.15 -19.43
N ILE A 12 -16.45 13.31 -19.28
CA ILE A 12 -15.54 12.17 -19.12
C ILE A 12 -15.84 11.34 -17.86
N LEU A 13 -16.20 11.97 -16.74
CA LEU A 13 -16.51 11.25 -15.49
C LEU A 13 -17.81 10.44 -15.60
N PRO A 14 -18.94 11.00 -16.08
CA PRO A 14 -20.13 10.20 -16.38
C PRO A 14 -19.88 9.07 -17.39
N LEU A 15 -19.04 9.28 -18.41
CA LEU A 15 -18.67 8.22 -19.35
C LEU A 15 -17.83 7.12 -18.67
N LEU A 16 -16.89 7.52 -17.81
CA LEU A 16 -16.07 6.59 -17.03
C LEU A 16 -16.91 5.73 -16.09
N GLU A 17 -17.94 6.28 -15.45
CA GLU A 17 -18.88 5.51 -14.64
C GLU A 17 -19.57 4.41 -15.45
N ARG A 18 -19.96 4.71 -16.70
CA ARG A 18 -20.55 3.71 -17.61
C ARG A 18 -19.52 2.67 -18.03
N CYS A 19 -18.32 3.09 -18.40
CA CYS A 19 -17.24 2.18 -18.78
C CYS A 19 -16.78 1.27 -17.62
N ALA A 20 -16.82 1.76 -16.38
CA ALA A 20 -16.51 0.98 -15.18
C ALA A 20 -17.52 -0.16 -14.91
N GLN A 21 -18.72 -0.08 -15.50
CA GLN A 21 -19.79 -1.07 -15.38
C GLN A 21 -19.95 -1.92 -16.65
N ASP A 22 -19.08 -1.75 -17.64
CA ASP A 22 -19.17 -2.46 -18.91
C ASP A 22 -18.98 -3.97 -18.72
N SER A 23 -19.66 -4.78 -19.54
CA SER A 23 -19.54 -6.24 -19.49
C SER A 23 -18.15 -6.71 -19.91
N MET A 24 -17.47 -5.96 -20.80
CA MET A 24 -16.12 -6.26 -21.27
C MET A 24 -15.07 -5.88 -20.23
N ALA A 25 -14.22 -6.84 -19.85
CA ALA A 25 -13.19 -6.65 -18.83
C ALA A 25 -12.16 -5.57 -19.23
N GLU A 26 -11.78 -5.50 -20.49
CA GLU A 26 -10.78 -4.57 -21.02
C GLU A 26 -11.27 -3.11 -20.97
N VAL A 27 -12.59 -2.91 -21.09
CA VAL A 27 -13.21 -1.60 -20.94
C VAL A 27 -13.14 -1.15 -19.48
N ARG A 28 -13.47 -2.03 -18.52
CA ARG A 28 -13.32 -1.76 -17.09
C ARG A 28 -11.87 -1.52 -16.68
N GLN A 29 -10.94 -2.34 -17.19
CA GLN A 29 -9.51 -2.18 -16.95
C GLN A 29 -9.03 -0.77 -17.34
N SER A 30 -9.39 -0.32 -18.54
CA SER A 30 -8.97 0.97 -19.08
C SER A 30 -9.61 2.14 -18.35
N SER A 31 -10.89 1.99 -17.94
CA SER A 31 -11.58 3.03 -17.17
C SER A 31 -10.98 3.20 -15.78
N PHE A 32 -10.58 2.13 -15.10
CA PHE A 32 -9.90 2.22 -13.79
C PHE A 32 -8.51 2.83 -13.88
N ALA A 33 -7.75 2.54 -14.94
CA ALA A 33 -6.47 3.21 -15.18
C ALA A 33 -6.66 4.72 -15.34
N LEU A 34 -7.60 5.13 -16.21
CA LEU A 34 -7.88 6.55 -16.43
C LEU A 34 -8.40 7.23 -15.16
N LEU A 35 -9.23 6.54 -14.36
CA LEU A 35 -9.71 7.07 -13.09
C LEU A 35 -8.56 7.38 -12.13
N GLY A 36 -7.58 6.48 -11.99
CA GLY A 36 -6.40 6.74 -11.15
C GLY A 36 -5.53 7.89 -11.68
N ASP A 37 -5.37 8.01 -13.00
CA ASP A 37 -4.66 9.15 -13.60
C ASP A 37 -5.40 10.49 -13.39
N LEU A 38 -6.72 10.52 -13.54
CA LEU A 38 -7.53 11.70 -13.24
C LEU A 38 -7.52 12.06 -11.75
N THR A 39 -7.42 11.05 -10.88
CA THR A 39 -7.28 11.26 -9.43
C THR A 39 -6.01 12.05 -9.13
N LYS A 40 -4.86 11.64 -9.68
CA LYS A 40 -3.59 12.39 -9.55
C LYS A 40 -3.65 13.78 -10.18
N ALA A 41 -4.30 13.90 -11.34
CA ALA A 41 -4.24 15.10 -12.16
C ALA A 41 -5.21 16.21 -11.73
N CYS A 42 -6.42 15.83 -11.29
CA CYS A 42 -7.52 16.77 -11.00
C CYS A 42 -8.54 16.17 -10.01
N PHE A 43 -8.05 15.76 -8.83
CA PHE A 43 -8.86 15.09 -7.80
C PHE A 43 -10.18 15.78 -7.46
N ARG A 44 -10.24 17.13 -7.48
CA ARG A 44 -11.45 17.90 -7.15
C ARG A 44 -12.68 17.53 -7.97
N HIS A 45 -12.49 17.03 -9.19
CA HIS A 45 -13.59 16.55 -10.02
C HIS A 45 -13.95 15.11 -9.68
N VAL A 46 -12.94 14.25 -9.47
CA VAL A 46 -13.15 12.85 -9.07
C VAL A 46 -13.84 12.73 -7.70
N HIS A 47 -13.48 13.59 -6.74
CA HIS A 47 -14.03 13.61 -5.37
C HIS A 47 -15.56 13.61 -5.35
N LYS A 48 -16.18 14.38 -6.26
CA LYS A 48 -17.64 14.50 -6.39
C LYS A 48 -18.35 13.19 -6.78
N HIS A 49 -17.61 12.19 -7.25
CA HIS A 49 -18.14 10.92 -7.77
C HIS A 49 -17.65 9.70 -6.95
N LEU A 50 -16.94 9.90 -5.83
CA LEU A 50 -16.34 8.79 -5.08
C LEU A 50 -17.35 7.84 -4.44
N ASN A 51 -18.55 8.34 -4.10
CA ASN A 51 -19.66 7.50 -3.64
C ASN A 51 -20.11 6.47 -4.69
N ILE A 52 -19.83 6.71 -5.97
CA ILE A 52 -20.10 5.78 -7.08
C ILE A 52 -18.86 4.94 -7.37
N PHE A 53 -17.69 5.57 -7.52
CA PHE A 53 -16.48 4.88 -7.95
C PHE A 53 -15.91 3.92 -6.89
N LEU A 54 -15.91 4.25 -5.59
CA LEU A 54 -15.34 3.36 -4.56
C LEU A 54 -16.09 2.01 -4.48
N PRO A 55 -17.44 1.97 -4.47
CA PRO A 55 -18.18 0.70 -4.60
C PRO A 55 -17.84 -0.07 -5.89
N LEU A 56 -17.78 0.60 -7.05
CA LEU A 56 -17.48 -0.05 -8.33
C LEU A 56 -16.07 -0.66 -8.36
N LEU A 57 -15.07 0.08 -7.86
CA LEU A 57 -13.70 -0.41 -7.73
C LEU A 57 -13.65 -1.63 -6.80
N THR A 58 -14.32 -1.54 -5.64
CA THR A 58 -14.38 -2.64 -4.65
C THR A 58 -15.00 -3.91 -5.25
N GLN A 59 -16.06 -3.78 -6.04
CA GLN A 59 -16.69 -4.91 -6.74
C GLN A 59 -15.77 -5.57 -7.79
N ASN A 60 -14.77 -4.84 -8.29
CA ASN A 60 -13.82 -5.33 -9.28
C ASN A 60 -12.50 -5.82 -8.66
N LEU A 61 -12.43 -5.96 -7.32
CA LEU A 61 -11.34 -6.63 -6.61
C LEU A 61 -11.41 -8.16 -6.75
N ASP A 62 -11.54 -8.65 -7.99
CA ASP A 62 -11.60 -10.06 -8.34
C ASP A 62 -10.31 -10.50 -9.04
N PRO A 63 -9.45 -11.30 -8.38
CA PRO A 63 -8.17 -11.67 -8.94
C PRO A 63 -8.28 -12.74 -10.05
N HIS A 64 -9.48 -13.17 -10.46
CA HIS A 64 -9.68 -13.92 -11.72
C HIS A 64 -9.56 -13.00 -12.95
N HIS A 65 -9.90 -11.71 -12.81
CA HIS A 65 -9.70 -10.68 -13.82
C HIS A 65 -8.48 -9.82 -13.49
N VAL A 66 -7.29 -10.44 -13.51
CA VAL A 66 -6.03 -9.87 -13.01
C VAL A 66 -5.81 -8.41 -13.40
N SER A 67 -5.92 -8.07 -14.68
CA SER A 67 -5.64 -6.71 -15.15
C SER A 67 -6.66 -5.68 -14.68
N VAL A 68 -7.94 -6.06 -14.60
CA VAL A 68 -9.01 -5.22 -14.07
C VAL A 68 -8.79 -4.97 -12.58
N CYS A 69 -8.58 -6.06 -11.84
CA CYS A 69 -8.32 -6.03 -10.40
C CYS A 69 -7.07 -5.20 -10.07
N ASN A 70 -5.98 -5.38 -10.81
CA ASN A 70 -4.75 -4.60 -10.63
C ASN A 70 -5.00 -3.08 -10.76
N ASN A 71 -5.73 -2.67 -11.81
CA ASN A 71 -6.01 -1.25 -12.02
C ASN A 71 -7.03 -0.70 -11.02
N ALA A 72 -8.00 -1.52 -10.58
CA ALA A 72 -8.93 -1.15 -9.53
C ALA A 72 -8.20 -0.91 -8.19
N ILE A 73 -7.30 -1.81 -7.81
CA ILE A 73 -6.45 -1.69 -6.61
C ILE A 73 -5.61 -0.43 -6.68
N TRP A 74 -4.90 -0.23 -7.80
CA TRP A 74 -4.05 0.95 -7.97
C TRP A 74 -4.85 2.26 -7.89
N ALA A 75 -6.02 2.33 -8.55
CA ALA A 75 -6.90 3.49 -8.47
C ALA A 75 -7.42 3.76 -7.04
N ILE A 76 -7.77 2.72 -6.27
CA ILE A 76 -8.10 2.86 -4.84
C ILE A 76 -6.91 3.45 -4.07
N GLY A 77 -5.69 2.97 -4.32
CA GLY A 77 -4.48 3.50 -3.70
C GLY A 77 -4.29 4.99 -3.98
N GLU A 78 -4.43 5.41 -5.24
CA GLU A 78 -4.36 6.83 -5.62
C GLU A 78 -5.45 7.67 -4.95
N ILE A 79 -6.69 7.18 -4.92
CA ILE A 79 -7.82 7.86 -4.26
C ILE A 79 -7.55 8.02 -2.77
N SER A 80 -7.03 6.98 -2.12
CA SER A 80 -6.78 6.96 -0.67
C SER A 80 -5.89 8.13 -0.23
N ILE A 81 -4.81 8.39 -0.98
CA ILE A 81 -3.86 9.48 -0.64
C ILE A 81 -4.49 10.86 -0.79
N HIS A 82 -5.38 11.04 -1.77
CA HIS A 82 -5.99 12.34 -2.04
C HIS A 82 -7.22 12.63 -1.17
N ILE A 83 -8.03 11.61 -0.86
CA ILE A 83 -9.24 11.75 -0.04
C ILE A 83 -8.93 11.73 1.47
N GLY A 84 -7.79 11.16 1.87
CA GLY A 84 -7.40 11.05 3.27
C GLY A 84 -8.35 10.17 4.08
N SER A 85 -8.63 10.58 5.32
CA SER A 85 -9.45 9.80 6.25
C SER A 85 -10.92 9.66 5.84
N GLU A 86 -11.40 10.43 4.86
CA GLU A 86 -12.77 10.30 4.33
C GLU A 86 -13.03 8.93 3.68
N ILE A 87 -11.99 8.16 3.32
CA ILE A 87 -12.14 6.80 2.80
C ILE A 87 -12.59 5.79 3.86
N GLN A 88 -12.52 6.15 5.15
CA GLN A 88 -12.74 5.26 6.29
C GLN A 88 -13.99 4.36 6.20
N PRO A 89 -15.15 4.83 5.71
CA PRO A 89 -16.34 3.97 5.54
C PRO A 89 -16.14 2.77 4.60
N PHE A 90 -15.18 2.84 3.68
CA PHE A 90 -14.89 1.79 2.69
C PHE A 90 -13.69 0.92 3.09
N VAL A 91 -12.90 1.34 4.09
CA VAL A 91 -11.63 0.67 4.43
C VAL A 91 -11.85 -0.80 4.78
N SER A 92 -12.86 -1.13 5.58
CA SER A 92 -13.08 -2.52 6.01
C SER A 92 -13.31 -3.46 4.83
N ILE A 93 -14.21 -3.13 3.91
CA ILE A 93 -14.54 -4.01 2.77
C ILE A 93 -13.38 -4.09 1.76
N ILE A 94 -12.71 -2.97 1.49
CA ILE A 94 -11.54 -2.94 0.62
C ILE A 94 -10.41 -3.78 1.22
N LEU A 95 -10.11 -3.58 2.50
CA LEU A 95 -8.99 -4.23 3.18
C LEU A 95 -9.18 -5.76 3.23
N GLU A 96 -10.39 -6.26 3.48
CA GLU A 96 -10.64 -7.71 3.44
C GLU A 96 -10.32 -8.32 2.06
N SER A 97 -10.73 -7.66 0.97
CA SER A 97 -10.39 -8.10 -0.38
C SER A 97 -8.88 -8.04 -0.65
N LEU A 98 -8.20 -6.96 -0.26
CA LEU A 98 -6.76 -6.83 -0.44
C LEU A 98 -5.96 -7.87 0.36
N ILE A 99 -6.38 -8.17 1.60
CA ILE A 99 -5.78 -9.23 2.42
C ILE A 99 -5.98 -10.60 1.79
N SER A 100 -7.13 -10.86 1.19
CA SER A 100 -7.37 -12.10 0.44
C SER A 100 -6.42 -12.21 -0.76
N ILE A 101 -6.28 -11.13 -1.54
CA ILE A 101 -5.45 -11.10 -2.75
C ILE A 101 -3.96 -11.24 -2.43
N ILE A 102 -3.45 -10.52 -1.43
CA ILE A 102 -2.01 -10.54 -1.09
C ILE A 102 -1.53 -11.90 -0.55
N ASN A 103 -2.44 -12.69 0.03
CA ASN A 103 -2.17 -14.03 0.53
C ASN A 103 -2.48 -15.14 -0.50
N ARG A 104 -2.98 -14.79 -1.69
CA ARG A 104 -3.35 -15.78 -2.71
C ARG A 104 -2.10 -16.34 -3.40
N ASN A 105 -2.01 -17.67 -3.46
CA ASN A 105 -0.97 -18.39 -4.20
C ASN A 105 -1.05 -18.13 -5.71
N ASN A 106 0.08 -18.21 -6.41
CA ASN A 106 0.18 -18.04 -7.86
C ASN A 106 -0.37 -16.70 -8.39
N THR A 107 -0.32 -15.65 -7.57
CA THR A 107 -0.72 -14.30 -7.95
C THR A 107 0.41 -13.57 -8.68
N PRO A 108 0.15 -12.91 -9.82
CA PRO A 108 1.17 -12.15 -10.54
C PRO A 108 1.86 -11.10 -9.67
N LYS A 109 3.18 -10.94 -9.85
CA LYS A 109 4.01 -10.04 -9.04
C LYS A 109 3.47 -8.61 -9.00
N THR A 110 3.11 -8.05 -10.15
CA THR A 110 2.59 -6.67 -10.27
C THR A 110 1.30 -6.46 -9.48
N LEU A 111 0.42 -7.47 -9.45
CA LEU A 111 -0.81 -7.43 -8.65
C LEU A 111 -0.49 -7.43 -7.15
N LEU A 112 0.47 -8.26 -6.70
CA LEU A 112 0.92 -8.27 -5.30
C LEU A 112 1.57 -6.94 -4.90
N GLU A 113 2.40 -6.36 -5.77
CA GLU A 113 3.04 -5.06 -5.56
C GLU A 113 2.00 -3.95 -5.38
N ASN A 114 1.03 -3.82 -6.29
CA ASN A 114 -0.04 -2.83 -6.20
C ASN A 114 -0.96 -3.07 -4.99
N THR A 115 -1.23 -4.33 -4.64
CA THR A 115 -1.99 -4.69 -3.44
C THR A 115 -1.26 -4.21 -2.19
N ALA A 116 0.03 -4.50 -2.08
CA ALA A 116 0.85 -4.08 -0.94
C ALA A 116 0.95 -2.55 -0.85
N ILE A 117 1.21 -1.85 -1.96
CA ILE A 117 1.23 -0.38 -2.00
C ILE A 117 -0.10 0.17 -1.49
N THR A 118 -1.22 -0.35 -1.99
CA THR A 118 -2.56 0.12 -1.62
C THR A 118 -2.88 -0.12 -0.14
N ILE A 119 -2.57 -1.30 0.41
CA ILE A 119 -2.70 -1.56 1.85
C ILE A 119 -1.87 -0.56 2.67
N GLY A 120 -0.64 -0.28 2.24
CA GLY A 120 0.23 0.71 2.88
C GLY A 120 -0.41 2.10 2.86
N ARG A 121 -0.94 2.54 1.71
CA ARG A 121 -1.60 3.84 1.56
C ARG A 121 -2.89 3.94 2.38
N LEU A 122 -3.68 2.87 2.48
CA LEU A 122 -4.83 2.83 3.40
C LEU A 122 -4.39 2.97 4.86
N GLY A 123 -3.33 2.28 5.26
CA GLY A 123 -2.75 2.41 6.59
C GLY A 123 -2.10 3.77 6.85
N LEU A 124 -1.74 4.53 5.82
CA LEU A 124 -1.26 5.90 5.97
C LEU A 124 -2.40 6.85 6.35
N VAL A 125 -3.59 6.68 5.78
CA VAL A 125 -4.73 7.60 5.97
C VAL A 125 -5.72 7.14 7.04
N CYS A 126 -5.81 5.84 7.29
CA CYS A 126 -6.66 5.21 8.31
C CYS A 126 -5.86 4.18 9.16
N PRO A 127 -4.78 4.60 9.84
CA PRO A 127 -3.87 3.68 10.52
C PRO A 127 -4.55 2.86 11.64
N ASN A 128 -5.52 3.43 12.36
CA ASN A 128 -6.25 2.73 13.42
C ASN A 128 -7.06 1.54 12.87
N ASP A 129 -7.79 1.75 11.77
CA ASP A 129 -8.62 0.71 11.17
C ASP A 129 -7.75 -0.44 10.61
N VAL A 130 -6.65 -0.11 9.92
CA VAL A 130 -5.83 -1.10 9.21
C VAL A 130 -4.85 -1.83 10.14
N SER A 131 -4.29 -1.16 11.16
CA SER A 131 -3.27 -1.75 12.05
C SER A 131 -3.76 -2.98 12.82
N SER A 132 -5.07 -3.09 13.07
CA SER A 132 -5.69 -4.28 13.68
C SER A 132 -5.50 -5.56 12.85
N GLN A 133 -5.32 -5.42 11.53
CA GLN A 133 -5.17 -6.53 10.59
C GLN A 133 -3.71 -6.78 10.17
N LEU A 134 -2.76 -6.05 10.73
CA LEU A 134 -1.35 -6.03 10.29
C LEU A 134 -0.72 -7.42 10.21
N GLN A 135 -0.98 -8.28 11.20
CA GLN A 135 -0.45 -9.64 11.26
C GLN A 135 -0.90 -10.50 10.06
N ARG A 136 -2.06 -10.22 9.46
CA ARG A 136 -2.63 -11.01 8.35
C ARG A 136 -1.93 -10.78 7.01
N PHE A 137 -1.19 -9.69 6.85
CA PHE A 137 -0.58 -9.34 5.58
C PHE A 137 0.89 -8.90 5.65
N ILE A 138 1.46 -8.63 6.84
CA ILE A 138 2.80 -8.04 6.95
C ILE A 138 3.87 -8.85 6.22
N ARG A 139 3.83 -10.18 6.32
CA ARG A 139 4.82 -11.06 5.69
C ARG A 139 4.77 -10.96 4.15
N PRO A 140 3.65 -11.25 3.46
CA PRO A 140 3.62 -11.13 2.01
C PRO A 140 3.75 -9.67 1.54
N TRP A 141 3.35 -8.68 2.34
CA TRP A 141 3.58 -7.26 2.07
C TRP A 141 5.06 -6.91 1.98
N CYS A 142 5.87 -7.34 2.96
CA CYS A 142 7.31 -7.13 2.95
C CYS A 142 7.97 -7.82 1.75
N ILE A 143 7.55 -9.06 1.43
CA ILE A 143 8.07 -9.82 0.28
C ILE A 143 7.74 -9.13 -1.05
N ALA A 144 6.54 -8.55 -1.18
CA ALA A 144 6.13 -7.84 -2.38
C ALA A 144 6.97 -6.56 -2.60
N LEU A 145 7.17 -5.75 -1.55
CA LEU A 145 7.78 -4.43 -1.70
C LEU A 145 9.32 -4.40 -1.62
N ARG A 146 9.98 -5.43 -1.05
CA ARG A 146 11.45 -5.46 -0.93
C ARG A 146 12.21 -5.40 -2.26
N ASN A 147 11.54 -5.68 -3.39
CA ASN A 147 12.15 -5.69 -4.72
C ASN A 147 11.69 -4.54 -5.62
N ILE A 148 10.88 -3.61 -5.08
CA ILE A 148 10.47 -2.40 -5.81
C ILE A 148 11.55 -1.34 -5.62
N ARG A 149 11.86 -0.62 -6.71
CA ARG A 149 12.77 0.54 -6.67
C ARG A 149 12.21 1.64 -5.79
N ASP A 150 13.09 2.42 -5.19
CA ASP A 150 12.68 3.56 -4.37
C ASP A 150 11.96 4.59 -5.26
N ASN A 151 10.68 4.83 -4.98
CA ASN A 151 9.81 5.78 -5.66
C ASN A 151 8.72 6.30 -4.68
N ASP A 152 7.92 7.26 -5.13
CA ASP A 152 6.89 7.90 -4.29
C ASP A 152 5.80 6.92 -3.82
N GLU A 153 5.47 5.92 -4.64
CA GLU A 153 4.50 4.88 -4.27
C GLU A 153 5.01 4.03 -3.11
N LYS A 154 6.27 3.57 -3.19
CA LYS A 154 6.95 2.85 -2.11
C LYS A 154 7.09 3.72 -0.86
N ASP A 155 7.42 5.01 -0.99
CA ASP A 155 7.51 5.93 0.16
C ASP A 155 6.17 6.02 0.90
N SER A 156 5.09 6.32 0.17
CA SER A 156 3.75 6.42 0.75
C SER A 156 3.30 5.11 1.43
N ALA A 157 3.59 3.95 0.81
CA ALA A 157 3.26 2.65 1.38
C ALA A 157 4.05 2.36 2.68
N PHE A 158 5.35 2.66 2.70
CA PHE A 158 6.17 2.46 3.90
C PHE A 158 5.86 3.47 5.02
N ARG A 159 5.48 4.71 4.71
CA ARG A 159 4.96 5.64 5.73
C ARG A 159 3.74 5.05 6.44
N GLY A 160 2.83 4.43 5.68
CA GLY A 160 1.69 3.73 6.23
C GLY A 160 2.06 2.51 7.08
N ILE A 161 2.97 1.65 6.62
CA ILE A 161 3.42 0.49 7.41
C ILE A 161 4.07 0.93 8.72
N CYS A 162 4.88 1.98 8.70
CA CYS A 162 5.50 2.53 9.91
C CYS A 162 4.44 3.02 10.90
N ASN A 163 3.44 3.77 10.44
CA ASN A 163 2.36 4.24 11.30
C ASN A 163 1.57 3.08 11.92
N MET A 164 1.29 2.02 11.15
CA MET A 164 0.59 0.85 11.65
C MET A 164 1.43 0.05 12.66
N ILE A 165 2.73 -0.11 12.42
CA ILE A 165 3.65 -0.80 13.36
C ILE A 165 3.74 -0.05 14.67
N ILE A 166 3.78 1.28 14.65
CA ILE A 166 3.79 2.09 15.88
C ILE A 166 2.52 1.90 16.71
N LEU A 167 1.36 1.73 16.06
CA LEU A 167 0.09 1.49 16.75
C LEU A 167 -0.07 0.05 17.25
N ASN A 168 0.48 -0.93 16.53
CA ASN A 168 0.34 -2.34 16.85
C ASN A 168 1.67 -3.11 16.65
N PRO A 169 2.69 -2.85 17.48
CA PRO A 169 4.03 -3.42 17.31
C PRO A 169 4.03 -4.95 17.49
N LEU A 170 3.17 -5.47 18.38
CA LEU A 170 3.07 -6.90 18.66
C LEU A 170 2.63 -7.72 17.43
N ALA A 171 1.92 -7.12 16.48
CA ALA A 171 1.47 -7.80 15.26
C ALA A 171 2.61 -8.19 14.31
N VAL A 172 3.80 -7.59 14.45
CA VAL A 172 4.94 -7.87 13.57
C VAL A 172 6.07 -8.65 14.25
N THR A 173 6.01 -8.90 15.56
CA THR A 173 7.10 -9.53 16.33
C THR A 173 7.59 -10.84 15.70
N ASN A 174 6.68 -11.73 15.29
CA ASN A 174 7.03 -13.03 14.69
C ASN A 174 7.57 -12.91 13.26
N GLU A 175 7.21 -11.84 12.56
CA GLU A 175 7.55 -11.59 11.16
C GLU A 175 8.60 -10.46 11.03
N PHE A 176 9.25 -10.09 12.13
CA PHE A 176 10.09 -8.90 12.21
C PHE A 176 11.30 -8.95 11.28
N ILE A 177 11.83 -10.14 10.99
CA ILE A 177 12.88 -10.33 9.98
C ILE A 177 12.46 -9.82 8.59
N TYR A 178 11.20 -9.98 8.21
CA TYR A 178 10.68 -9.50 6.93
C TYR A 178 10.56 -7.98 6.93
N VAL A 179 10.17 -7.38 8.06
CA VAL A 179 10.16 -5.91 8.22
C VAL A 179 11.57 -5.35 8.09
N CYS A 180 12.55 -5.94 8.78
CA CYS A 180 13.96 -5.58 8.67
C CYS A 180 14.48 -5.65 7.23
N ASP A 181 14.20 -6.75 6.53
CA ASP A 181 14.62 -6.96 5.15
C ASP A 181 13.95 -5.97 4.17
N ALA A 182 12.66 -5.68 4.37
CA ALA A 182 11.94 -4.67 3.59
C ALA A 182 12.50 -3.25 3.84
N ILE A 183 12.80 -2.87 5.09
CA ILE A 183 13.46 -1.59 5.42
C ILE A 183 14.85 -1.52 4.81
N ALA A 184 15.63 -2.61 4.90
CA ALA A 184 16.96 -2.68 4.34
C ALA A 184 16.97 -2.63 2.81
N SER A 185 15.85 -2.91 2.13
CA SER A 185 15.75 -2.82 0.66
C SER A 185 15.85 -1.39 0.11
N TRP A 186 15.66 -0.37 0.94
CA TRP A 186 15.79 1.02 0.55
C TRP A 186 17.26 1.39 0.31
N GLU A 187 17.55 2.02 -0.82
CA GLU A 187 18.87 2.56 -1.17
C GLU A 187 19.03 3.99 -0.65
N LYS A 188 18.03 4.83 -0.90
CA LYS A 188 18.04 6.26 -0.55
C LYS A 188 16.67 6.69 -0.03
N PRO A 189 16.26 6.22 1.16
CA PRO A 189 14.98 6.62 1.73
C PRO A 189 14.97 8.13 2.03
N PRO A 190 13.83 8.81 1.87
CA PRO A 190 13.66 10.19 2.32
C PRO A 190 14.02 10.34 3.81
N ILE A 191 14.55 11.50 4.21
CA ILE A 191 15.09 11.75 5.56
C ILE A 191 14.06 11.39 6.65
N GLU A 192 12.81 11.80 6.47
CA GLU A 192 11.73 11.50 7.42
C GLU A 192 11.42 10.01 7.51
N LEU A 193 11.41 9.31 6.37
CA LEU A 193 11.16 7.88 6.33
C LEU A 193 12.32 7.10 6.96
N HIS A 194 13.56 7.50 6.68
CA HIS A 194 14.74 6.95 7.32
C HIS A 194 14.71 7.12 8.84
N ALA A 195 14.26 8.27 9.34
CA ALA A 195 14.10 8.50 10.77
C ALA A 195 13.06 7.52 11.36
N LYS A 196 11.90 7.37 10.73
CA LYS A 196 10.87 6.39 11.15
C LYS A 196 11.41 4.95 11.17
N PHE A 197 12.18 4.55 10.17
CA PHE A 197 12.82 3.23 10.14
C PHE A 197 13.76 3.01 11.30
N ARG A 198 14.65 3.98 11.55
CA ARG A 198 15.59 3.93 12.68
C ARG A 198 14.85 3.81 14.01
N ASP A 199 13.82 4.63 14.21
CA ASP A 199 13.09 4.68 15.48
C ASP A 199 12.36 3.36 15.75
N ILE A 200 11.71 2.77 14.73
CA ILE A 200 11.11 1.44 14.83
C ILE A 200 12.17 0.39 15.18
N LEU A 201 13.25 0.31 14.41
CA LEU A 201 14.31 -0.68 14.62
C LEU A 201 14.95 -0.58 16.02
N GLN A 202 15.21 0.64 16.49
CA GLN A 202 15.76 0.89 17.82
C GLN A 202 14.77 0.52 18.92
N THR A 203 13.48 0.82 18.75
CA THR A 203 12.43 0.46 19.71
C THR A 203 12.36 -1.06 19.86
N PHE A 204 12.28 -1.81 18.76
CA PHE A 204 12.29 -3.27 18.82
C PHE A 204 13.57 -3.83 19.45
N LYS A 205 14.75 -3.28 19.12
CA LYS A 205 16.01 -3.70 19.75
C LYS A 205 16.00 -3.50 21.26
N GLN A 206 15.43 -2.38 21.74
CA GLN A 206 15.28 -2.12 23.17
C GLN A 206 14.29 -3.08 23.83
N GLU A 207 13.14 -3.34 23.19
CA GLU A 207 12.10 -4.23 23.72
C GLU A 207 12.53 -5.70 23.80
N PHE A 208 13.24 -6.21 22.78
CA PHE A 208 13.80 -7.57 22.81
C PHE A 208 14.92 -7.71 23.85
N GLY A 209 15.65 -6.63 24.11
CA GLY A 209 16.88 -6.67 24.91
C GLY A 209 18.04 -7.36 24.18
N ASN A 210 19.25 -7.20 24.74
CA ASN A 210 20.49 -7.59 24.05
C ASN A 210 20.56 -9.08 23.68
N GLU A 211 20.11 -9.98 24.56
CA GLU A 211 20.19 -11.42 24.33
C GLU A 211 19.22 -11.91 23.25
N GLN A 212 17.95 -11.53 23.33
CA GLN A 212 16.95 -11.95 22.33
C GLN A 212 17.21 -11.27 20.99
N TRP A 213 17.65 -10.00 20.99
CA TRP A 213 18.07 -9.31 19.76
C TRP A 213 19.21 -10.06 19.07
N LYS A 214 20.22 -10.50 19.82
CA LYS A 214 21.33 -11.29 19.28
C LYS A 214 20.84 -12.62 18.70
N GLN A 215 20.00 -13.36 19.43
CA GLN A 215 19.44 -14.63 18.93
C GLN A 215 18.59 -14.45 17.66
N LEU A 216 17.81 -13.36 17.59
CA LEU A 216 16.99 -13.03 16.43
C LEU A 216 17.87 -12.66 15.23
N THR A 217 18.78 -11.71 15.43
CA THR A 217 19.68 -11.24 14.37
C THR A 217 20.62 -12.35 13.92
N ASP A 218 21.01 -13.32 14.77
CA ASP A 218 21.86 -14.44 14.37
C ASP A 218 21.31 -15.28 13.21
N ARG A 219 19.99 -15.26 13.02
CA ARG A 219 19.31 -15.93 11.90
C ARG A 219 19.28 -15.09 10.62
N PHE A 220 19.69 -13.83 10.68
CA PHE A 220 19.65 -12.92 9.53
C PHE A 220 20.80 -13.22 8.57
N PRO A 221 20.58 -13.10 7.25
CA PRO A 221 21.66 -13.08 6.27
C PRO A 221 22.71 -12.02 6.60
N LEU A 222 23.98 -12.30 6.34
CA LEU A 222 25.09 -11.40 6.67
C LEU A 222 24.93 -10.01 6.02
N SER A 223 24.46 -9.98 4.77
CA SER A 223 24.21 -8.73 4.03
C SER A 223 23.13 -7.87 4.70
N LEU A 224 22.08 -8.50 5.25
CA LEU A 224 21.03 -7.80 5.98
C LEU A 224 21.57 -7.20 7.28
N LYS A 225 22.30 -7.99 8.08
CA LYS A 225 22.95 -7.50 9.32
C LYS A 225 23.82 -6.27 9.05
N GLN A 226 24.68 -6.35 8.02
CA GLN A 226 25.59 -5.26 7.68
C GLN A 226 24.84 -3.99 7.27
N ARG A 227 23.80 -4.11 6.44
CA ARG A 227 22.98 -2.94 6.05
C ARG A 227 22.30 -2.31 7.26
N LEU A 228 21.69 -3.12 8.14
CA LEU A 228 21.01 -2.60 9.33
C LEU A 228 21.99 -1.89 10.28
N GLN A 229 23.17 -2.47 10.49
CA GLN A 229 24.21 -1.87 11.31
C GLN A 229 24.75 -0.56 10.73
N ILE A 230 25.00 -0.51 9.41
CA ILE A 230 25.57 0.66 8.73
C ILE A 230 24.57 1.83 8.70
N HIS A 231 23.31 1.55 8.36
CA HIS A 231 22.31 2.61 8.13
C HIS A 231 21.53 2.99 9.39
N TYR A 232 21.30 2.05 10.31
CA TYR A 232 20.39 2.26 11.44
C TYR A 232 21.02 1.98 12.82
N GLY A 233 22.24 1.42 12.86
CA GLY A 233 22.98 1.16 14.11
C GLY A 233 22.41 0.02 14.96
N VAL A 234 21.59 -0.86 14.38
CA VAL A 234 20.93 -1.96 15.10
C VAL A 234 21.53 -3.33 14.81
#